data_AF-A0A933KSL2-F1
#
_entry.id   AF-A0A933KSL2-F1
#
_cell.length_a   1.000
_cell.length_b   1.000
_cell.length_c   1.000
_cell.angle_alpha   90.00
_cell.angle_beta   90.00
_cell.angle_gamma   90.00
#
_symmetry.space_group_name_H-M   'P 1'
#
loop_
_entity.id
_entity.type
_entity.pdbx_description
1 polymer ?
#
loop_
_entity_poly.entity_id
_entity_poly.type
_entity_poly.pdbx_seq_one_letter_code
_entity_poly.pdbx_strand_id
1 'polypeptide(L)'
;MSRIALLDVNLLIALFDSEHVHHELAHDWFADHRANGWATCPLTENAFVRVLAATRGGAGLTRPPELVERLRRFCTTKHHTFWPAAVSLRDDAIFRPSFVRGHRQL
;
A
#
# COMPACT_ATOMS: atom_id res chain seq x y z
N MET A 1 21.03 -1.67 9.08
CA MET A 1 19.84 -0.80 9.06
C MET A 1 18.65 -1.65 8.65
N SER A 2 17.53 -1.62 9.38
CA SER A 2 16.31 -2.30 8.93
C SER A 2 15.79 -1.60 7.66
N ARG A 3 15.41 -2.37 6.64
CA ARG A 3 14.90 -1.84 5.37
C ARG A 3 13.38 -1.75 5.48
N ILE A 4 12.85 -0.54 5.69
CA ILE A 4 11.41 -0.30 5.71
C ILE A 4 10.85 -0.50 4.31
N ALA A 5 9.81 -1.33 4.17
CA ALA A 5 9.12 -1.55 2.90
C ALA A 5 7.97 -0.58 2.72
N LEU A 6 7.94 0.19 1.62
CA LEU A 6 6.73 0.91 1.21
C LEU A 6 5.75 -0.09 0.60
N LEU A 7 4.58 -0.26 1.21
CA LEU A 7 3.59 -1.21 0.70
C LEU A 7 2.93 -0.65 -0.56
N ASP A 8 3.00 -1.41 -1.66
CA ASP A 8 2.26 -1.12 -2.87
C ASP A 8 0.75 -1.23 -2.64
N VAL A 9 -0.04 -0.53 -3.45
CA VAL A 9 -1.50 -0.58 -3.35
C VAL A 9 -2.04 -2.01 -3.54
N ASN A 10 -1.44 -2.83 -4.42
CA ASN A 10 -1.90 -4.20 -4.63
C ASN A 10 -1.77 -5.05 -3.38
N LEU A 11 -0.70 -4.83 -2.60
CA LEU A 11 -0.52 -5.52 -1.33
C LEU A 11 -1.55 -5.06 -0.30
N LEU A 12 -1.84 -3.75 -0.21
CA LEU A 12 -2.89 -3.24 0.67
C LEU A 12 -4.28 -3.77 0.28
N ILE A 13 -4.58 -3.89 -1.01
CA ILE A 13 -5.85 -4.48 -1.49
C ILE A 13 -5.91 -5.96 -1.07
N ALA A 14 -4.87 -6.73 -1.36
CA ALA A 14 -4.81 -8.15 -1.02
C ALA A 14 -4.97 -8.40 0.49
N LEU A 15 -4.40 -7.55 1.34
CA LEU A 15 -4.54 -7.68 2.80
C LEU A 15 -5.96 -7.43 3.31
N PHE A 16 -6.74 -6.58 2.65
CA PHE A 16 -8.07 -6.14 3.11
C PHE A 16 -9.25 -6.77 2.37
N ASP A 17 -8.99 -7.44 1.26
CA ASP A 17 -10.00 -8.15 0.48
C ASP A 17 -9.77 -9.67 0.57
N SER A 18 -10.62 -10.36 1.32
CA SER A 18 -10.56 -11.82 1.49
C SER A 18 -10.77 -12.59 0.19
N GLU A 19 -11.45 -11.98 -0.78
CA GLU A 19 -11.71 -12.60 -2.09
C GLU A 19 -10.56 -12.37 -3.09
N HIS A 20 -9.53 -11.62 -2.70
CA HIS A 20 -8.39 -11.36 -3.57
C HIS A 20 -7.54 -12.62 -3.73
N VAL A 21 -7.17 -12.97 -4.97
CA VAL A 21 -6.39 -14.19 -5.28
C VAL A 21 -5.06 -14.31 -4.53
N HIS A 22 -4.50 -13.18 -4.08
CA HIS A 22 -3.27 -13.12 -3.30
C HIS A 22 -3.48 -12.86 -1.80
N HIS A 23 -4.69 -13.03 -1.25
CA HIS A 23 -5.00 -12.73 0.14
C HIS A 23 -4.05 -13.47 1.11
N GLU A 24 -4.02 -14.80 1.03
CA GLU A 24 -3.18 -15.63 1.90
C GLU A 24 -1.68 -15.29 1.75
N LEU A 25 -1.20 -15.19 0.51
CA LEU A 25 0.21 -14.86 0.23
C LEU A 25 0.60 -13.48 0.79
N ALA A 26 -0.30 -12.50 0.70
CA ALA A 26 -0.09 -11.17 1.26
C ALA A 26 0.01 -11.21 2.79
N HIS A 27 -0.86 -11.97 3.45
CA HIS A 27 -0.85 -12.14 4.90
C HIS A 27 0.39 -12.88 5.38
N ASP A 28 0.80 -13.96 4.71
CA ASP A 28 2.04 -14.68 5.01
C ASP A 28 3.26 -13.76 4.89
N TRP A 29 3.39 -13.06 3.76
CA TRP A 29 4.48 -12.12 3.55
C TRP A 29 4.46 -11.01 4.60
N PHE A 30 3.30 -10.41 4.87
CA PHE A 30 3.21 -9.33 5.85
C PHE A 30 3.50 -9.82 7.26
N ALA A 31 3.12 -11.06 7.60
CA ALA A 31 3.45 -11.67 8.86
C ALA A 31 4.98 -11.76 9.05
N ASP A 32 5.70 -12.25 8.04
CA ASP A 32 7.15 -12.41 8.10
C ASP A 32 7.92 -11.08 8.12
N HIS A 33 7.37 -10.02 7.50
CA HIS A 33 8.13 -8.79 7.24
C HIS A 33 7.72 -7.59 8.10
N ARG A 34 6.49 -7.53 8.63
CA ARG A 34 5.97 -6.32 9.32
C ARG A 34 6.82 -5.84 10.48
N ALA A 35 7.52 -6.74 11.18
CA ALA A 35 8.38 -6.40 12.31
C ALA A 35 9.61 -5.57 11.91
N ASN A 36 10.07 -5.68 10.66
CA ASN A 36 11.18 -4.90 10.11
C ASN A 36 10.79 -3.44 9.79
N GLY A 37 9.50 -3.14 9.86
CA GLY A 37 8.95 -1.83 9.54
C GLY A 37 8.39 -1.76 8.12
N TRP A 38 7.30 -1.02 7.98
CA TRP A 38 6.62 -0.82 6.72
C TRP A 38 6.04 0.59 6.65
N ALA A 39 5.78 1.06 5.45
CA ALA A 39 5.28 2.40 5.21
C ALA A 39 4.09 2.41 4.26
N THR A 40 3.30 3.46 4.39
CA THR A 40 2.32 3.92 3.39
C THR A 40 2.68 5.34 2.98
N CYS A 41 2.10 5.80 1.87
CA CYS A 41 2.22 7.18 1.42
C CYS A 41 0.87 7.69 0.89
N PRO A 42 0.71 9.01 0.62
CA PRO A 42 -0.54 9.55 0.10
C PRO A 42 -1.08 8.81 -1.13
N LEU A 43 -0.17 8.35 -2.01
CA LEU A 43 -0.55 7.64 -3.24
C LEU A 43 -1.15 6.25 -2.95
N THR A 44 -0.49 5.47 -2.09
CA THR A 44 -0.93 4.10 -1.77
C THR A 44 -2.22 4.11 -0.96
N GLU A 45 -2.38 5.07 -0.03
CA GLU A 45 -3.59 5.24 0.77
C GLU A 45 -4.79 5.72 -0.07
N ASN A 46 -4.59 6.68 -0.98
CA ASN A 46 -5.64 7.14 -1.88
C ASN A 46 -6.11 6.03 -2.82
N ALA A 47 -5.15 5.28 -3.40
CA ALA A 47 -5.45 4.20 -4.31
C ALA A 47 -6.19 3.05 -3.60
N PHE A 48 -5.80 2.71 -2.37
CA PHE A 48 -6.49 1.72 -1.54
C PHE A 48 -7.98 2.03 -1.37
N VAL A 49 -8.31 3.26 -0.96
CA VAL A 49 -9.71 3.67 -0.75
C VAL A 49 -10.49 3.63 -2.06
N ARG A 50 -9.91 4.12 -3.16
CA ARG A 50 -10.60 4.18 -4.46
C ARG A 50 -10.84 2.81 -5.07
N VAL A 51 -9.86 1.91 -5.02
CA VAL A 51 -9.97 0.59 -5.65
C VAL A 51 -10.95 -0.30 -4.89
N LEU A 52 -10.86 -0.37 -3.56
CA LEU A 52 -11.78 -1.19 -2.76
C LEU A 52 -13.22 -0.66 -2.78
N ALA A 53 -13.41 0.66 -2.85
CA ALA A 53 -14.74 1.24 -2.99
C ALA A 53 -15.37 0.96 -4.38
N ALA A 54 -14.55 0.89 -5.43
CA ALA A 54 -15.04 0.68 -6.80
C ALA A 54 -15.30 -0.80 -7.14
N THR A 55 -14.48 -1.72 -6.61
CA THR A 55 -14.54 -3.15 -6.94
C THR A 55 -15.72 -3.89 -6.30
N ARG A 56 -16.23 -3.41 -5.15
CA ARG A 56 -17.30 -4.09 -4.38
C ARG A 56 -18.74 -3.76 -4.82
N GLY A 57 -18.97 -3.51 -6.10
CA GLY A 57 -20.23 -3.05 -6.73
C GLY A 57 -21.51 -3.90 -6.56
N GLY A 58 -21.65 -4.71 -5.51
CA GLY A 58 -22.89 -5.43 -5.18
C GLY A 58 -23.12 -5.51 -3.67
N ALA A 59 -24.20 -4.85 -3.20
CA ALA A 59 -24.90 -4.94 -1.90
C ALA A 59 -24.13 -4.94 -0.55
N GLY A 60 -22.80 -5.13 -0.52
CA GLY A 60 -21.95 -5.16 0.68
C GLY A 60 -20.82 -4.11 0.65
N LEU A 61 -21.06 -2.99 -0.04
CA LEU A 61 -20.09 -1.91 -0.28
C LEU A 61 -19.55 -1.34 1.03
N THR A 62 -18.28 -1.61 1.35
CA THR A 62 -17.57 -0.85 2.39
C THR A 62 -17.38 0.57 1.86
N ARG A 63 -18.03 1.54 2.50
CA ARG A 63 -18.01 2.94 2.03
C ARG A 63 -16.64 3.56 2.22
N PRO A 64 -16.23 4.55 1.41
CA PRO A 64 -14.92 5.21 1.57
C PRO A 64 -14.60 5.65 3.01
N PRO A 65 -15.52 6.22 3.81
CA PRO A 65 -15.23 6.55 5.21
C PRO A 65 -14.87 5.34 6.07
N GLU A 66 -15.49 4.19 5.84
CA GLU A 66 -15.20 2.94 6.56
C GLU A 66 -13.84 2.36 6.14
N LEU A 67 -13.47 2.49 4.87
CA LEU A 67 -12.13 2.11 4.38
C LEU A 67 -11.05 3.00 4.99
N VAL A 68 -11.29 4.31 5.09
CA VAL A 68 -10.38 5.24 5.75
C VAL A 68 -10.22 4.89 7.24
N GLU A 69 -11.29 4.52 7.93
CA GLU A 69 -11.23 4.07 9.32
C GLU A 69 -10.42 2.78 9.49
N ARG A 70 -10.65 1.80 8.62
CA ARG A 70 -9.90 0.55 8.60
C ARG A 70 -8.41 0.80 8.35
N LEU A 71 -8.07 1.66 7.39
CA LEU A 71 -6.70 2.05 7.09
C LEU A 71 -6.05 2.77 8.28
N ARG A 72 -6.76 3.72 8.91
CA ARG A 72 -6.26 4.42 10.10
C ARG A 72 -5.88 3.43 11.20
N ARG A 73 -6.75 2.46 11.50
CA ARG A 73 -6.48 1.42 12.51
C ARG A 73 -5.32 0.51 12.13
N PHE A 74 -5.14 0.20 10.85
CA PHE A 74 -4.02 -0.61 10.38
C PHE A 74 -2.68 0.12 10.54
N CYS A 75 -2.68 1.44 10.37
CA CYS A 75 -1.50 2.29 10.51
C CYS A 75 -1.13 2.65 11.96
N THR A 76 -1.88 2.22 12.99
CA THR A 76 -1.54 2.54 14.40
C THR A 76 -0.42 1.67 14.98
N THR A 77 0.08 0.68 14.23
CA THR A 77 1.13 -0.22 14.73
C THR A 77 2.46 0.51 14.89
N LYS A 78 3.27 0.14 15.90
CA LYS A 78 4.60 0.71 16.14
C LYS A 78 5.61 0.51 14.99
N HIS A 79 5.30 -0.39 14.06
CA HIS A 79 6.15 -0.70 12.91
C HIS A 79 5.74 0.05 11.64
N HIS A 80 4.63 0.79 11.69
CA HIS A 80 4.20 1.64 10.58
C HIS A 80 4.93 2.98 10.60
N THR A 81 5.20 3.53 9.42
CA THR A 81 5.60 4.92 9.25
C THR A 81 4.91 5.50 8.02
N PHE A 82 4.38 6.72 8.13
CA PHE A 82 3.86 7.43 6.96
C PHE A 82 5.01 8.17 6.23
N TRP A 83 5.11 7.96 4.91
CA TRP A 83 6.06 8.65 4.05
C TRP A 83 5.36 9.72 3.21
N PRO A 84 5.63 11.01 3.48
CA PRO A 84 5.13 12.09 2.63
C PRO A 84 5.64 11.94 1.20
N ALA A 85 4.77 12.18 0.21
CA ALA A 85 5.15 12.22 -1.21
C ALA A 85 5.89 13.53 -1.54
N ALA A 86 7.02 13.77 -0.88
CA ALA A 86 7.79 15.02 -0.95
C ALA A 86 8.75 15.09 -2.16
N VAL A 87 8.95 13.97 -2.86
CA VAL A 87 9.90 13.85 -3.97
C VAL A 87 9.17 13.47 -5.26
N SER A 88 9.70 13.88 -6.41
CA SER A 88 9.11 13.62 -7.73
C SER A 88 10.12 12.95 -8.64
N LEU A 89 9.67 12.03 -9.50
CA LEU A 89 10.52 11.44 -10.57
C LEU A 89 11.08 12.47 -11.55
N ARG A 90 10.56 13.70 -11.54
CA ARG A 90 11.04 14.84 -12.34
C ARG A 90 12.21 15.56 -11.69
N ASP A 91 12.56 15.19 -10.46
CA ASP A 91 13.69 15.77 -9.75
C ASP A 91 14.97 15.00 -10.12
N ASP A 92 15.73 15.55 -11.06
CA ASP A 92 16.96 14.94 -11.57
C ASP A 92 18.13 14.95 -10.54
N ALA A 93 18.00 15.70 -9.43
CA ALA A 93 18.97 15.66 -8.34
C ALA A 93 18.77 14.43 -7.45
N ILE A 94 17.54 13.92 -7.37
CA ILE A 94 17.17 12.76 -6.55
C ILE A 94 17.07 11.49 -7.41
N PHE A 95 16.51 11.60 -8.61
CA PHE A 95 16.26 10.47 -9.50
C PHE A 95 17.11 10.57 -10.76
N ARG A 96 17.54 9.41 -11.26
CA ARG A 96 18.17 9.29 -12.58
C ARG A 96 17.19 8.56 -13.50
N PRO A 97 16.44 9.28 -14.37
CA PRO A 97 15.39 8.67 -15.19
C PRO A 97 15.88 7.51 -16.07
N SER A 98 17.16 7.50 -16.45
CA SER A 98 17.79 6.41 -17.21
C SER A 98 17.79 5.05 -16.49
N PHE A 99 17.64 5.04 -15.17
CA PHE A 99 17.51 3.81 -14.37
C PHE A 99 16.05 3.38 -14.15
N VAL A 100 15.08 4.23 -14.46
CA VAL A 100 13.66 3.87 -14.37
C VAL A 100 13.34 2.95 -15.55
N ARG A 101 12.98 1.70 -15.23
CA ARG A 101 12.61 0.69 -16.22
C ARG A 101 11.09 0.64 -16.42
N GLY A 102 10.65 -0.04 -17.47
CA GLY A 102 9.22 -0.24 -17.75
C GLY A 102 8.52 -1.05 -16.65
N HIS A 103 7.18 -1.03 -16.67
CA HIS A 103 6.27 -1.60 -15.65
C HIS A 103 6.40 -3.13 -15.38
N ARG A 104 7.39 -3.79 -15.97
CA ARG A 104 7.56 -5.24 -16.03
C ARG A 104 8.91 -5.71 -15.49
N GLN A 105 9.57 -4.84 -14.73
CA GLN A 105 10.91 -5.03 -14.24
C GLN A 105 10.87 -4.83 -12.72
N LEU A 106 11.09 -5.92 -11.98
CA LEU A 106 11.35 -5.92 -10.53
C LEU A 106 12.86 -6.10 -10.33
#